data_AF-A0A9K3GNV6-F1
#
_entry.id   AF-A0A9K3GNV6-F1
#
_cell.length_a   1.000
_cell.length_b   1.000
_cell.length_c   1.000
_cell.angle_alpha   90.00
_cell.angle_beta   90.00
_cell.angle_gamma   90.00
#
_symmetry.space_group_name_H-M   'P 1'
#
loop_
_entity.id
_entity.type
_entity.pdbx_description
1 polymer ?
#
loop_
_entity_poly.entity_id
_entity_poly.type
_entity_poly.pdbx_seq_one_letter_code
_entity_poly.pdbx_strand_id
1 'polypeptide(L)'
;SWRQIQQRGKWPGVRHGPSAWALGGRLYIAGGHNGSSYSTDCWCFCPDTETWTQQASAPSQIGYSSTVVVGDTAHVLCGSPARTTHLTFTVSQGWHTEGTIPFNCYASGAVCVGTDIHVMGGQGHDTNVHVYDTQSKGWRQTGDLPVSTGYSRACYISPDTVLLHHEGQTVVGEDQRQKREAQAEAEREREAEAERQREADAERERQTTVSQLVALGVSTEDIPSGPISLVQYLPQAFAAIAACTCNSKAFDAFTPDALPALQSLIDRARSFDLSALSTHILCLKRYVPVARGLSPSLRALRQFLKEHPKEE
;
A
#
# COMPACT_ATOMS: atom_id res chain seq x y z
N SER A 1 -37.89 -13.56 -31.64
CA SER A 1 -38.00 -14.35 -32.88
C SER A 1 -36.67 -14.29 -33.62
N TRP A 2 -36.38 -15.27 -34.48
CA TRP A 2 -35.16 -15.31 -35.30
C TRP A 2 -35.52 -15.16 -36.78
N ARG A 3 -34.67 -14.49 -37.57
CA ARG A 3 -34.81 -14.38 -39.02
C ARG A 3 -33.46 -14.58 -39.70
N GLN A 4 -33.47 -15.35 -40.78
CA GLN A 4 -32.29 -15.52 -41.64
C GLN A 4 -32.16 -14.33 -42.61
N ILE A 5 -30.95 -13.80 -42.73
CA ILE A 5 -30.60 -12.81 -43.75
C ILE A 5 -30.28 -13.54 -45.05
N GLN A 6 -30.88 -13.14 -46.16
CA GLN A 6 -30.56 -13.68 -47.47
C GLN A 6 -29.19 -13.16 -47.93
N GLN A 7 -28.31 -14.07 -48.32
CA GLN A 7 -27.00 -13.73 -48.87
C GLN A 7 -27.18 -13.12 -50.27
N ARG A 8 -26.67 -11.91 -50.48
CA ARG A 8 -26.72 -11.18 -51.75
C ARG A 8 -25.33 -10.68 -52.12
N GLY A 9 -24.99 -10.73 -53.41
CA GLY A 9 -23.69 -10.27 -53.92
C GLY A 9 -22.51 -11.11 -53.42
N LYS A 10 -21.36 -10.47 -53.22
CA LYS A 10 -20.17 -11.11 -52.62
C LYS A 10 -20.29 -11.08 -51.09
N TRP A 11 -20.00 -12.19 -50.45
CA TRP A 11 -20.11 -12.36 -49.00
C TRP A 11 -19.01 -13.32 -48.51
N PRO A 12 -18.66 -13.30 -47.22
CA PRO A 12 -17.63 -14.20 -46.69
C PRO A 12 -17.98 -15.66 -46.97
N GLY A 13 -17.05 -16.41 -47.56
CA GLY A 13 -17.21 -17.85 -47.78
C GLY A 13 -17.32 -18.65 -46.48
N VAL A 14 -17.69 -19.93 -46.60
CA VAL A 14 -17.82 -20.88 -45.48
C VAL A 14 -16.55 -20.90 -44.63
N ARG A 15 -16.71 -20.83 -43.31
CA ARG A 15 -15.61 -20.78 -42.36
C ARG A 15 -16.06 -21.22 -40.97
N HIS A 16 -15.12 -21.68 -40.16
CA HIS A 16 -15.29 -21.85 -38.72
C HIS A 16 -14.15 -21.16 -37.96
N GLY A 17 -14.42 -20.85 -36.68
CA GLY A 17 -13.49 -20.13 -35.81
C GLY A 17 -13.01 -18.75 -36.32
N PRO A 18 -13.82 -17.91 -37.00
CA PRO A 18 -13.36 -16.56 -37.32
C PRO A 18 -13.33 -15.66 -36.08
N SER A 19 -12.59 -14.56 -36.15
CA SER A 19 -12.85 -13.39 -35.30
C SER A 19 -14.13 -12.72 -35.73
N ALA A 20 -14.92 -12.25 -34.77
CA ALA A 20 -16.06 -11.37 -35.04
C ALA A 20 -16.17 -10.29 -33.96
N TRP A 21 -16.51 -9.06 -34.37
CA TRP A 21 -16.71 -7.94 -33.45
C TRP A 21 -17.68 -6.91 -34.04
N ALA A 22 -18.32 -6.12 -33.18
CA ALA A 22 -19.14 -4.98 -33.57
C ALA A 22 -18.37 -3.68 -33.30
N LEU A 23 -18.31 -2.78 -34.27
CA LEU A 23 -17.60 -1.51 -34.16
C LEU A 23 -18.21 -0.49 -35.12
N GLY A 24 -18.42 0.75 -34.68
CA GLY A 24 -18.97 1.82 -35.52
C GLY A 24 -20.33 1.49 -36.15
N GLY A 25 -21.21 0.77 -35.43
CA GLY A 25 -22.53 0.37 -35.93
C GLY A 25 -22.51 -0.76 -36.98
N ARG A 26 -21.36 -1.39 -37.21
CA ARG A 26 -21.17 -2.46 -38.20
C ARG A 26 -20.65 -3.72 -37.53
N LEU A 27 -20.91 -4.88 -38.14
CA LEU A 27 -20.35 -6.15 -37.72
C LEU A 27 -19.16 -6.52 -38.63
N TYR A 28 -18.07 -6.98 -38.04
CA TYR A 28 -16.89 -7.43 -38.77
C TYR A 28 -16.66 -8.91 -38.54
N ILE A 29 -16.16 -9.59 -39.56
CA ILE A 29 -15.67 -10.97 -39.50
C ILE A 29 -14.29 -11.00 -40.16
N ALA A 30 -13.30 -11.59 -39.50
CA ALA A 30 -11.96 -11.74 -40.05
C ALA A 30 -11.40 -13.15 -39.87
N GLY A 31 -10.71 -13.63 -40.91
CA GLY A 31 -10.08 -14.94 -40.96
C GLY A 31 -11.05 -16.09 -40.74
N GLY A 32 -10.62 -17.08 -39.97
CA GLY A 32 -11.27 -18.38 -39.82
C GLY A 32 -10.73 -19.40 -40.82
N HIS A 33 -11.15 -20.65 -40.64
CA HIS A 33 -10.71 -21.78 -41.44
C HIS A 33 -11.83 -22.27 -42.35
N ASN A 34 -11.57 -22.37 -43.65
CA ASN A 34 -12.56 -22.73 -44.67
C ASN A 34 -12.68 -24.25 -44.92
N GLY A 35 -11.96 -25.07 -44.15
CA GLY A 35 -11.85 -26.52 -44.35
C GLY A 35 -10.53 -26.95 -45.00
N SER A 36 -9.77 -26.02 -45.57
CA SER A 36 -8.46 -26.30 -46.16
C SER A 36 -7.35 -25.39 -45.63
N SER A 37 -7.64 -24.10 -45.42
CA SER A 37 -6.65 -23.13 -44.94
C SER A 37 -7.27 -22.05 -44.06
N TYR A 38 -6.43 -21.43 -43.24
CA TYR A 38 -6.76 -20.20 -42.53
C TYR A 38 -6.72 -19.01 -43.48
N SER A 39 -7.64 -18.08 -43.30
CA SER A 39 -7.75 -16.88 -44.13
C SER A 39 -7.21 -15.63 -43.42
N THR A 40 -6.86 -14.63 -44.22
CA THR A 40 -6.55 -13.26 -43.76
C THR A 40 -7.66 -12.27 -44.14
N ASP A 41 -8.68 -12.70 -44.90
CA ASP A 41 -9.74 -11.79 -45.35
C ASP A 41 -10.53 -11.19 -44.19
N CYS A 42 -11.04 -9.97 -44.40
CA CYS A 42 -11.92 -9.28 -43.48
C CYS A 42 -13.16 -8.81 -44.22
N TRP A 43 -14.32 -8.93 -43.57
CA TRP A 43 -15.62 -8.60 -44.13
C TRP A 43 -16.39 -7.75 -43.15
N CYS A 44 -17.09 -6.75 -43.66
CA CYS A 44 -17.93 -5.84 -42.89
C CYS A 44 -19.39 -6.01 -43.32
N PHE A 45 -20.29 -6.14 -42.36
CA PHE A 45 -21.73 -6.21 -42.55
C PHE A 45 -22.39 -4.92 -42.09
N CYS A 46 -23.21 -4.36 -42.99
CA CYS A 46 -24.06 -3.21 -42.69
C CYS A 46 -25.47 -3.71 -42.36
N PRO A 47 -25.96 -3.53 -41.13
CA PRO A 47 -27.29 -4.02 -40.73
C PRO A 47 -28.43 -3.29 -41.47
N ASP A 48 -28.23 -2.02 -41.85
CA ASP A 48 -29.26 -1.22 -42.54
C ASP A 48 -29.54 -1.70 -43.96
N THR A 49 -28.51 -2.16 -44.68
CA THR A 49 -28.63 -2.64 -46.06
C THR A 49 -28.63 -4.16 -46.17
N GLU A 50 -28.35 -4.87 -45.06
CA GLU A 50 -28.19 -6.32 -45.01
C GLU A 50 -27.12 -6.86 -45.98
N THR A 51 -26.07 -6.07 -46.25
CA THR A 51 -25.02 -6.45 -47.21
C THR A 51 -23.65 -6.58 -46.56
N TRP A 52 -22.87 -7.54 -47.07
CA TRP A 52 -21.45 -7.68 -46.77
C TRP A 52 -20.60 -6.88 -47.76
N THR A 53 -19.49 -6.33 -47.28
CA THR A 53 -18.47 -5.67 -48.10
C THR A 53 -17.09 -6.14 -47.64
N GLN A 54 -16.28 -6.58 -48.60
CA GLN A 54 -14.90 -7.01 -48.31
C GLN A 54 -14.07 -5.80 -47.89
N GLN A 55 -13.30 -5.96 -46.82
CA GLN A 55 -12.37 -4.97 -46.28
C GLN A 55 -10.92 -5.37 -46.58
N ALA A 56 -9.98 -4.52 -46.20
CA ALA A 56 -8.55 -4.87 -46.22
C ALA A 56 -8.29 -6.14 -45.38
N SER A 57 -7.47 -7.04 -45.93
CA SER A 57 -7.06 -8.25 -45.22
C SER A 57 -6.21 -7.94 -44.00
N ALA A 58 -6.31 -8.79 -42.99
CA ALA A 58 -5.44 -8.75 -41.82
C ALA A 58 -3.98 -9.03 -42.19
N PRO A 59 -3.00 -8.53 -41.40
CA PRO A 59 -1.57 -8.75 -41.63
C PRO A 59 -1.13 -10.22 -41.53
N SER A 60 -1.90 -11.05 -40.83
CA SER A 60 -1.62 -12.47 -40.64
C SER A 60 -2.91 -13.28 -40.61
N GLN A 61 -2.79 -14.61 -40.72
CA GLN A 61 -3.92 -15.53 -40.65
C GLN A 61 -4.52 -15.52 -39.24
N ILE A 62 -5.85 -15.44 -39.18
CA ILE A 62 -6.61 -15.40 -37.93
C ILE A 62 -7.48 -16.66 -37.85
N GLY A 63 -7.57 -17.25 -36.67
CA GLY A 63 -8.46 -18.38 -36.40
C GLY A 63 -8.51 -18.68 -34.92
N TYR A 64 -9.69 -18.94 -34.36
CA TYR A 64 -9.89 -19.24 -32.93
C TYR A 64 -9.19 -18.25 -31.99
N SER A 65 -9.13 -16.99 -32.42
CA SER A 65 -8.57 -15.87 -31.67
C SER A 65 -9.61 -15.32 -30.70
N SER A 66 -9.12 -14.57 -29.74
CA SER A 66 -9.92 -13.87 -28.74
C SER A 66 -10.02 -12.42 -29.15
N THR A 67 -11.24 -11.93 -29.39
CA THR A 67 -11.47 -10.57 -29.90
C THR A 67 -12.22 -9.74 -28.86
N VAL A 68 -11.66 -8.58 -28.51
CA VAL A 68 -12.23 -7.65 -27.53
C VAL A 68 -12.20 -6.25 -28.13
N VAL A 69 -13.27 -5.48 -27.96
CA VAL A 69 -13.33 -4.07 -28.39
C VAL A 69 -13.12 -3.18 -27.18
N VAL A 70 -12.15 -2.27 -27.26
CA VAL A 70 -11.88 -1.24 -26.25
C VAL A 70 -11.96 0.13 -26.93
N GLY A 71 -12.92 0.95 -26.52
CA GLY A 71 -13.19 2.23 -27.19
C GLY A 71 -13.55 2.02 -28.67
N ASP A 72 -12.76 2.59 -29.57
CA ASP A 72 -12.91 2.50 -31.03
C ASP A 72 -11.97 1.44 -31.67
N THR A 73 -11.30 0.64 -30.86
CA THR A 73 -10.26 -0.31 -31.29
C THR A 73 -10.66 -1.75 -30.98
N ALA A 74 -10.71 -2.59 -32.00
CA ALA A 74 -10.84 -4.04 -31.83
C ALA A 74 -9.45 -4.67 -31.69
N HIS A 75 -9.21 -5.38 -30.60
CA HIS A 75 -8.00 -6.17 -30.38
C HIS A 75 -8.28 -7.62 -30.71
N VAL A 76 -7.50 -8.20 -31.62
CA VAL A 76 -7.55 -9.61 -32.03
C VAL A 76 -6.30 -10.30 -31.51
N LEU A 77 -6.49 -11.21 -30.58
CA LEU A 77 -5.43 -11.80 -29.76
C LEU A 77 -5.36 -13.31 -29.98
N CYS A 78 -4.14 -13.84 -29.96
CA CYS A 78 -3.87 -15.27 -29.95
C CYS A 78 -4.47 -16.00 -31.18
N GLY A 79 -4.52 -17.34 -31.13
CA GLY A 79 -5.27 -18.16 -32.07
C GLY A 79 -4.40 -19.11 -32.89
N SER A 80 -4.88 -19.52 -34.05
CA SER A 80 -4.24 -20.44 -34.98
C SER A 80 -4.26 -19.84 -36.39
N PRO A 81 -3.15 -19.92 -37.14
CA PRO A 81 -1.88 -20.57 -36.76
C PRO A 81 -1.02 -19.73 -35.81
N ALA A 82 -1.28 -18.42 -35.67
CA ALA A 82 -0.42 -17.51 -34.93
C ALA A 82 -0.85 -17.36 -33.46
N ARG A 83 -0.25 -18.18 -32.58
CA ARG A 83 -0.61 -18.29 -31.14
C ARG A 83 -0.20 -17.13 -30.26
N THR A 84 0.67 -16.25 -30.75
CA THR A 84 1.24 -15.14 -29.97
C THR A 84 0.91 -13.77 -30.55
N THR A 85 0.00 -13.69 -31.52
CA THR A 85 -0.28 -12.43 -32.23
C THR A 85 -1.17 -11.50 -31.42
N HIS A 86 -0.85 -10.20 -31.50
CA HIS A 86 -1.73 -9.09 -31.08
C HIS A 86 -1.94 -8.15 -32.28
N LEU A 87 -3.12 -8.23 -32.90
CA LEU A 87 -3.54 -7.28 -33.93
C LEU A 87 -4.54 -6.28 -33.35
N THR A 88 -4.60 -5.12 -33.97
CA THR A 88 -5.65 -4.12 -33.73
C THR A 88 -6.33 -3.75 -35.04
N PHE A 89 -7.59 -3.37 -34.95
CA PHE A 89 -8.36 -2.83 -36.06
C PHE A 89 -9.17 -1.62 -35.60
N THR A 90 -9.07 -0.53 -36.34
CA THR A 90 -9.96 0.63 -36.20
C THR A 90 -10.65 0.91 -37.53
N VAL A 91 -11.83 1.53 -37.48
CA VAL A 91 -12.55 1.91 -38.71
C VAL A 91 -11.78 2.96 -39.52
N SER A 92 -11.05 3.85 -38.84
CA SER A 92 -10.35 4.97 -39.45
C SER A 92 -9.00 4.60 -40.05
N GLN A 93 -8.26 3.66 -39.44
CA GLN A 93 -6.90 3.29 -39.85
C GLN A 93 -6.78 1.86 -40.39
N GLY A 94 -7.81 1.02 -40.21
CA GLY A 94 -7.76 -0.38 -40.59
C GLY A 94 -6.89 -1.21 -39.64
N TRP A 95 -6.20 -2.21 -40.18
CA TRP A 95 -5.41 -3.15 -39.40
C TRP A 95 -4.04 -2.62 -39.00
N HIS A 96 -3.63 -2.92 -37.77
CA HIS A 96 -2.29 -2.70 -37.26
C HIS A 96 -1.80 -3.92 -36.47
N THR A 97 -0.48 -4.16 -36.49
CA THR A 97 0.15 -5.21 -35.69
C THR A 97 0.73 -4.56 -34.44
N GLU A 98 0.09 -4.75 -33.29
CA GLU A 98 0.54 -4.18 -32.01
C GLU A 98 1.82 -4.87 -31.51
N GLY A 99 1.97 -6.17 -31.78
CA GLY A 99 3.16 -6.93 -31.45
C GLY A 99 2.85 -8.39 -31.14
N THR A 100 3.65 -8.97 -30.24
CA THR A 100 3.46 -10.33 -29.74
C THR A 100 3.08 -10.32 -28.26
N ILE A 101 2.09 -11.13 -27.90
CA ILE A 101 1.74 -11.38 -26.50
C ILE A 101 2.81 -12.31 -25.86
N PRO A 102 3.05 -12.25 -24.54
CA PRO A 102 4.14 -12.98 -23.88
C PRO A 102 3.84 -14.46 -23.58
N PHE A 103 2.76 -15.00 -24.14
CA PHE A 103 2.30 -16.37 -23.89
C PHE A 103 1.72 -17.00 -25.17
N ASN A 104 1.68 -18.32 -25.23
CA ASN A 104 1.05 -19.04 -26.33
C ASN A 104 -0.41 -19.32 -25.99
N CYS A 105 -1.34 -18.94 -26.85
CA CYS A 105 -2.74 -19.17 -26.55
C CYS A 105 -3.56 -19.45 -27.81
N TYR A 106 -4.60 -20.25 -27.64
CA TYR A 106 -5.56 -20.60 -28.66
C TYR A 106 -6.91 -20.84 -28.01
N ALA A 107 -7.98 -20.27 -28.59
CA ALA A 107 -9.35 -20.41 -28.11
C ALA A 107 -9.52 -20.07 -26.61
N SER A 108 -9.07 -18.90 -26.19
CA SER A 108 -9.26 -18.39 -24.82
C SER A 108 -10.52 -17.55 -24.66
N GLY A 109 -10.90 -17.33 -23.40
CA GLY A 109 -11.79 -16.26 -23.03
C GLY A 109 -11.03 -14.94 -22.95
N ALA A 110 -11.61 -13.87 -23.48
CA ALA A 110 -11.11 -12.52 -23.26
C ALA A 110 -12.24 -11.52 -23.03
N VAL A 111 -12.01 -10.55 -22.14
CA VAL A 111 -12.95 -9.47 -21.81
C VAL A 111 -12.20 -8.17 -21.58
N CYS A 112 -12.91 -7.05 -21.77
CA CYS A 112 -12.46 -5.73 -21.34
C CYS A 112 -13.02 -5.45 -19.94
N VAL A 113 -12.16 -5.05 -19.00
CA VAL A 113 -12.55 -4.56 -17.67
C VAL A 113 -11.98 -3.14 -17.51
N GLY A 114 -12.87 -2.15 -17.48
CA GLY A 114 -12.47 -0.75 -17.64
C GLY A 114 -11.87 -0.52 -19.03
N THR A 115 -10.57 -0.31 -19.11
CA THR A 115 -9.79 -0.26 -20.36
C THR A 115 -8.86 -1.46 -20.53
N ASP A 116 -8.66 -2.26 -19.49
CA ASP A 116 -7.71 -3.37 -19.52
C ASP A 116 -8.33 -4.60 -20.20
N ILE A 117 -7.50 -5.34 -20.95
CA ILE A 117 -7.94 -6.57 -21.61
C ILE A 117 -7.43 -7.76 -20.83
N HIS A 118 -8.35 -8.57 -20.30
CA HIS A 118 -8.04 -9.80 -19.58
C HIS A 118 -8.17 -10.98 -20.54
N VAL A 119 -7.09 -11.75 -20.69
CA VAL A 119 -7.06 -13.02 -21.43
C VAL A 119 -6.90 -14.15 -20.43
N MET A 120 -7.79 -15.13 -20.49
CA MET A 120 -7.95 -16.16 -19.47
C MET A 120 -8.15 -17.53 -20.11
N GLY A 121 -7.38 -18.51 -19.67
CA GLY A 121 -7.47 -19.86 -20.20
C GLY A 121 -7.05 -19.97 -21.66
N GLY A 122 -7.53 -21.01 -22.33
CA GLY A 122 -7.18 -21.38 -23.69
C GLY A 122 -6.05 -22.41 -23.73
N GLN A 123 -5.92 -23.11 -24.86
CA GLN A 123 -4.95 -24.18 -25.00
C GLN A 123 -3.52 -23.62 -25.05
N GLY A 124 -2.68 -24.01 -24.08
CA GLY A 124 -1.33 -23.46 -23.89
C GLY A 124 -1.29 -22.24 -22.97
N HIS A 125 -2.46 -21.83 -22.47
CA HIS A 125 -2.67 -20.73 -21.52
C HIS A 125 -3.66 -21.18 -20.43
N ASP A 126 -3.53 -22.44 -20.03
CA ASP A 126 -4.52 -23.30 -19.36
C ASP A 126 -5.28 -22.67 -18.19
N THR A 127 -4.59 -22.39 -17.08
CA THR A 127 -5.15 -21.67 -15.92
C THR A 127 -4.73 -20.20 -15.91
N ASN A 128 -3.79 -19.79 -16.75
CA ASN A 128 -3.16 -18.48 -16.62
C ASN A 128 -4.14 -17.33 -16.90
N VAL A 129 -3.92 -16.21 -16.22
CA VAL A 129 -4.60 -14.94 -16.51
C VAL A 129 -3.57 -13.86 -16.80
N HIS A 130 -3.63 -13.32 -18.01
CA HIS A 130 -2.83 -12.18 -18.42
C HIS A 130 -3.70 -10.97 -18.69
N VAL A 131 -3.19 -9.80 -18.31
CA VAL A 131 -3.86 -8.53 -18.47
C VAL A 131 -2.98 -7.61 -19.30
N TYR A 132 -3.58 -7.07 -20.36
CA TYR A 132 -3.02 -6.00 -21.17
C TYR A 132 -3.56 -4.67 -20.69
N ASP A 133 -2.66 -3.78 -20.29
CA ASP A 133 -2.97 -2.38 -20.03
C ASP A 133 -2.89 -1.62 -21.36
N THR A 134 -4.01 -1.11 -21.83
CA THR A 134 -4.10 -0.40 -23.11
C THR A 134 -3.43 0.96 -23.10
N GLN A 135 -3.19 1.55 -21.94
CA GLN A 135 -2.53 2.86 -21.81
C GLN A 135 -1.01 2.70 -21.87
N SER A 136 -0.46 1.83 -21.03
CA SER A 136 0.98 1.55 -21.01
C SER A 136 1.43 0.59 -22.12
N LYS A 137 0.47 -0.07 -22.79
CA LYS A 137 0.70 -1.11 -23.80
C LYS A 137 1.53 -2.29 -23.28
N GLY A 138 1.40 -2.56 -21.99
CA GLY A 138 2.14 -3.60 -21.28
C GLY A 138 1.29 -4.82 -20.92
N TRP A 139 1.90 -5.99 -20.96
CA TRP A 139 1.30 -7.24 -20.48
C TRP A 139 1.81 -7.58 -19.07
N ARG A 140 0.91 -8.07 -18.21
CA ARG A 140 1.24 -8.62 -16.89
C ARG A 140 0.43 -9.89 -16.61
N GLN A 141 0.99 -10.85 -15.89
CA GLN A 141 0.22 -11.99 -15.36
C GLN A 141 -0.38 -11.59 -14.00
N THR A 142 -1.67 -11.86 -13.77
CA THR A 142 -2.40 -11.36 -12.58
C THR A 142 -2.95 -12.46 -11.66
N GLY A 143 -2.58 -13.72 -11.91
CA GLY A 143 -3.00 -14.89 -11.16
C GLY A 143 -3.47 -16.02 -12.07
N ASP A 144 -4.01 -17.07 -11.45
CA ASP A 144 -4.49 -18.26 -12.16
C ASP A 144 -5.98 -18.48 -11.86
N LEU A 145 -6.69 -18.99 -12.87
CA LEU A 145 -8.02 -19.55 -12.73
C LEU A 145 -7.97 -20.76 -11.80
N PRO A 146 -9.02 -20.99 -11.00
CA PRO A 146 -9.09 -22.14 -10.09
C PRO A 146 -9.18 -23.48 -10.82
N VAL A 147 -9.48 -23.46 -12.13
CA VAL A 147 -9.59 -24.64 -12.99
C VAL A 147 -8.97 -24.33 -14.36
N SER A 148 -8.39 -25.34 -14.98
CA SER A 148 -7.92 -25.25 -16.37
C SER A 148 -9.11 -25.11 -17.30
N THR A 149 -9.01 -24.20 -18.27
CA THR A 149 -10.10 -23.96 -19.23
C THR A 149 -9.58 -23.97 -20.66
N GLY A 150 -9.83 -25.04 -21.42
CA GLY A 150 -9.57 -25.07 -22.87
C GLY A 150 -10.75 -24.49 -23.67
N TYR A 151 -10.60 -23.96 -24.88
CA TYR A 151 -11.76 -23.56 -25.70
C TYR A 151 -12.82 -22.70 -24.98
N SER A 152 -12.38 -21.78 -24.14
CA SER A 152 -13.27 -21.06 -23.24
C SER A 152 -13.88 -19.83 -23.89
N ARG A 153 -15.01 -19.38 -23.37
CA ARG A 153 -15.62 -18.09 -23.73
C ARG A 153 -15.85 -17.29 -22.47
N ALA A 154 -15.39 -16.05 -22.49
CA ALA A 154 -15.60 -15.11 -21.41
C ALA A 154 -16.67 -14.09 -21.80
N CYS A 155 -17.50 -13.70 -20.83
CA CYS A 155 -18.40 -12.58 -20.95
C CYS A 155 -18.43 -11.79 -19.65
N TYR A 156 -18.86 -10.54 -19.77
CA TYR A 156 -19.03 -9.66 -18.64
C TYR A 156 -20.49 -9.68 -18.19
N ILE A 157 -20.73 -9.84 -16.89
CA ILE A 157 -22.08 -9.86 -16.31
C ILE A 157 -22.37 -8.55 -15.58
N SER A 158 -21.37 -8.00 -14.90
CA SER A 158 -21.49 -6.77 -14.11
C SER A 158 -20.14 -6.04 -14.12
N PRO A 159 -20.07 -4.76 -13.70
CA PRO A 159 -18.85 -3.96 -13.64
C PRO A 159 -17.65 -4.62 -12.95
N ASP A 160 -17.87 -5.62 -12.11
CA ASP A 160 -16.77 -6.36 -11.50
C ASP A 160 -16.83 -7.85 -11.80
N THR A 161 -17.90 -8.37 -12.41
CA THR A 161 -18.11 -9.82 -12.56
C THR A 161 -17.83 -10.30 -13.98
N VAL A 162 -16.82 -11.17 -14.11
CA VAL A 162 -16.51 -11.92 -15.32
C VAL A 162 -17.02 -13.34 -15.18
N LEU A 163 -17.71 -13.83 -16.21
CA LEU A 163 -18.04 -15.24 -16.36
C LEU A 163 -17.17 -15.85 -17.45
N LEU A 164 -16.59 -17.00 -17.14
CA LEU A 164 -15.86 -17.84 -18.08
C LEU A 164 -16.55 -19.21 -18.14
N HIS A 165 -16.93 -19.64 -19.34
CA HIS A 165 -17.54 -20.94 -19.57
C HIS A 165 -16.63 -21.84 -20.40
N HIS A 166 -16.49 -23.08 -19.96
CA HIS A 166 -15.71 -24.14 -20.61
C HIS A 166 -16.33 -25.51 -20.33
N GLU A 167 -16.63 -26.31 -21.36
CA GLU A 167 -17.01 -27.74 -21.25
C GLU A 167 -17.97 -28.07 -20.09
N GLY A 168 -19.02 -27.26 -19.91
CA GLY A 168 -20.05 -27.46 -18.88
C GLY A 168 -19.72 -26.89 -17.50
N GLN A 169 -18.54 -26.30 -17.33
CA GLN A 169 -18.12 -25.57 -16.14
C GLN A 169 -18.23 -24.07 -16.33
N THR A 170 -18.52 -23.38 -15.22
CA THR A 170 -18.61 -21.92 -15.17
C THR A 170 -17.72 -21.41 -14.06
N VAL A 171 -16.79 -20.53 -14.39
CA VAL A 171 -15.95 -19.80 -13.44
C VAL A 171 -16.46 -18.37 -13.37
N VAL A 172 -16.68 -17.88 -12.16
CA VAL A 172 -17.06 -16.50 -11.91
C VAL A 172 -15.89 -15.82 -11.20
N GLY A 173 -15.36 -14.77 -11.81
CA GLY A 173 -14.30 -13.93 -11.24
C GLY A 173 -14.84 -12.54 -10.91
N GLU A 174 -14.37 -11.96 -9.81
CA GLU A 174 -14.64 -10.56 -9.46
C GLU A 174 -13.36 -9.73 -9.60
N ASP A 175 -13.43 -8.57 -10.27
CA ASP A 175 -12.33 -7.59 -10.26
C ASP A 175 -12.25 -6.92 -8.89
N GLN A 176 -11.23 -7.30 -8.12
CA GLN A 176 -10.97 -6.75 -6.79
C GLN A 176 -10.09 -5.48 -6.84
N ARG A 177 -9.90 -4.83 -8.00
CA ARG A 177 -9.08 -3.63 -8.14
C ARG A 177 -9.49 -2.51 -7.18
N GLN A 178 -10.77 -2.13 -7.18
CA GLN A 178 -11.27 -1.06 -6.30
C GLN A 178 -11.07 -1.39 -4.82
N LYS A 179 -11.29 -2.65 -4.43
CA LYS A 179 -11.08 -3.10 -3.06
C LYS A 179 -9.61 -3.02 -2.66
N ARG A 180 -8.69 -3.40 -3.55
CA ARG A 180 -7.23 -3.31 -3.32
C ARG A 180 -6.76 -1.86 -3.22
N GLU A 181 -7.25 -0.98 -4.09
CA GLU A 181 -6.93 0.45 -4.05
C GLU A 181 -7.41 1.10 -2.74
N ALA A 182 -8.66 0.84 -2.35
CA ALA A 182 -9.21 1.33 -1.09
C ALA A 182 -8.46 0.78 0.14
N GLN A 183 -8.02 -0.49 0.10
CA GLN A 183 -7.20 -1.08 1.17
C GLN A 183 -5.81 -0.42 1.25
N ALA A 184 -5.17 -0.19 0.12
CA ALA A 184 -3.86 0.46 0.07
C ALA A 184 -3.92 1.92 0.53
N GLU A 185 -4.99 2.65 0.19
CA GLU A 185 -5.24 4.00 0.68
C GLU A 185 -5.46 4.01 2.21
N ALA A 186 -6.31 3.12 2.72
CA ALA A 186 -6.55 3.00 4.15
C ALA A 186 -5.29 2.59 4.93
N GLU A 187 -4.41 1.78 4.35
CA GLU A 187 -3.11 1.43 4.94
C GLU A 187 -2.19 2.65 5.01
N ARG A 188 -2.08 3.43 3.93
CA ARG A 188 -1.29 4.68 3.91
C ARG A 188 -1.81 5.69 4.93
N GLU A 189 -3.12 5.83 5.07
CA GLU A 189 -3.71 6.73 6.07
C GLU A 189 -3.39 6.28 7.50
N ARG A 190 -3.47 4.96 7.78
CA ARG A 190 -3.11 4.39 9.08
C ARG A 190 -1.62 4.57 9.40
N GLU A 191 -0.74 4.36 8.43
CA GLU A 191 0.69 4.60 8.60
C GLU A 191 0.98 6.07 8.89
N ALA A 192 0.37 6.98 8.14
CA ALA A 192 0.50 8.42 8.36
C ALA A 192 -0.08 8.87 9.71
N GLU A 193 -1.18 8.27 10.17
CA GLU A 193 -1.73 8.54 11.50
C GLU A 193 -0.84 7.99 12.62
N ALA A 194 -0.30 6.77 12.44
CA ALA A 194 0.65 6.19 13.39
C ALA A 194 1.94 7.02 13.50
N GLU A 195 2.44 7.56 12.39
CA GLU A 195 3.58 8.48 12.38
C GLU A 195 3.26 9.78 13.12
N ARG A 196 2.13 10.44 12.81
CA ARG A 196 1.68 11.64 13.53
C ARG A 196 1.53 11.40 15.04
N GLN A 197 1.01 10.24 15.43
CA GLN A 197 0.84 9.89 16.84
C GLN A 197 2.20 9.66 17.51
N ARG A 198 3.15 8.99 16.84
CA ARG A 198 4.52 8.83 17.36
C ARG A 198 5.23 10.17 17.55
N GLU A 199 5.09 11.09 16.60
CA GLU A 199 5.64 12.45 16.71
C GLU A 199 5.00 13.23 17.88
N ALA A 200 3.68 13.14 18.04
CA ALA A 200 2.97 13.77 19.14
C ALA A 200 3.36 13.19 20.52
N ASP A 201 3.54 11.87 20.61
CA ASP A 201 4.01 11.20 21.83
C ASP A 201 5.46 11.55 22.15
N ALA A 202 6.34 11.58 21.14
CA ALA A 202 7.72 12.03 21.31
C ALA A 202 7.80 13.48 21.78
N GLU A 203 6.97 14.39 21.23
CA GLU A 203 6.92 15.79 21.67
C GLU A 203 6.36 15.92 23.09
N ARG A 204 5.34 15.13 23.47
CA ARG A 204 4.84 15.08 24.85
C ARG A 204 5.92 14.62 25.84
N GLU A 205 6.64 13.56 25.50
CA GLU A 205 7.75 13.06 26.30
C GLU A 205 8.88 14.09 26.41
N ARG A 206 9.19 14.77 25.31
CA ARG A 206 10.15 15.87 25.25
C ARG A 206 9.73 17.01 26.17
N GLN A 207 8.51 17.51 26.06
CA GLN A 207 7.97 18.58 26.91
C GLN A 207 8.00 18.22 28.39
N THR A 208 7.70 16.96 28.71
CA THR A 208 7.81 16.42 30.08
C THR A 208 9.26 16.47 30.55
N THR A 209 10.21 16.02 29.72
CA THR A 209 11.65 16.03 30.01
C THR A 209 12.18 17.45 30.20
N VAL A 210 11.83 18.38 29.31
CA VAL A 210 12.19 19.82 29.43
C VAL A 210 11.69 20.37 30.76
N SER A 211 10.42 20.14 31.09
CA SER A 211 9.81 20.63 32.34
C SER A 211 10.55 20.13 33.58
N GLN A 212 11.00 18.86 33.57
CA GLN A 212 11.79 18.30 34.67
C GLN A 212 13.20 18.92 34.75
N LEU A 213 13.88 19.14 33.62
CA LEU A 213 15.20 19.77 33.58
C LEU A 213 15.17 21.23 34.06
N VAL A 214 14.16 22.00 33.65
CA VAL A 214 13.94 23.37 34.14
C VAL A 214 13.70 23.37 35.66
N ALA A 215 12.92 22.41 36.19
CA ALA A 215 12.69 22.28 37.63
C ALA A 215 13.95 21.92 38.45
N LEU A 216 14.97 21.37 37.79
CA LEU A 216 16.30 21.09 38.34
C LEU A 216 17.30 22.25 38.16
N GLY A 217 16.90 23.33 37.49
CA GLY A 217 17.71 24.55 37.32
C GLY A 217 18.56 24.60 36.05
N VAL A 218 18.29 23.74 35.06
CA VAL A 218 18.93 23.81 33.74
C VAL A 218 18.26 24.94 32.91
N SER A 219 19.07 25.79 32.27
CA SER A 219 18.55 26.87 31.40
C SER A 219 17.90 26.28 30.15
N THR A 220 16.78 26.86 29.70
CA THR A 220 16.10 26.43 28.47
C THR A 220 16.91 26.68 27.20
N GLU A 221 17.84 27.65 27.23
CA GLU A 221 18.72 27.95 26.09
C GLU A 221 19.77 26.85 25.85
N ASP A 222 20.07 26.04 26.86
CA ASP A 222 21.04 24.94 26.78
C ASP A 222 20.39 23.61 26.32
N ILE A 223 19.07 23.61 26.09
CA ILE A 223 18.31 22.42 25.69
C ILE A 223 18.15 22.42 24.16
N PRO A 224 18.65 21.41 23.43
CA PRO A 224 18.55 21.32 21.99
C PRO A 224 17.11 21.01 21.53
N SER A 225 16.82 21.35 20.28
CA SER A 225 15.49 21.18 19.67
C SER A 225 15.15 19.74 19.26
N GLY A 226 16.08 18.80 19.39
CA GLY A 226 15.91 17.40 19.00
C GLY A 226 15.45 16.49 20.16
N PRO A 227 15.54 15.16 19.97
CA PRO A 227 15.31 14.19 21.04
C PRO A 227 16.25 14.47 22.22
N ILE A 228 15.69 14.52 23.43
CA ILE A 228 16.44 14.75 24.67
C ILE A 228 16.15 13.63 25.67
N SER A 229 17.15 13.25 26.46
CA SER A 229 17.00 12.29 27.55
C SER A 229 17.46 12.91 28.85
N LEU A 230 16.66 12.77 29.91
CA LEU A 230 17.00 13.24 31.25
C LEU A 230 18.39 12.79 31.71
N VAL A 231 18.75 11.53 31.40
CA VAL A 231 20.01 10.92 31.83
C VAL A 231 21.23 11.69 31.30
N GLN A 232 21.14 12.26 30.11
CA GLN A 232 22.23 13.02 29.49
C GLN A 232 22.48 14.35 30.20
N TYR A 233 21.45 14.95 30.81
CA TYR A 233 21.50 16.26 31.45
C TYR A 233 21.63 16.21 32.98
N LEU A 234 21.61 15.01 33.57
CA LEU A 234 21.82 14.81 35.01
C LEU A 234 23.08 15.51 35.54
N PRO A 235 24.27 15.44 34.89
CA PRO A 235 25.48 16.10 35.42
C PRO A 235 25.34 17.63 35.54
N GLN A 236 24.70 18.27 34.56
CA GLN A 236 24.49 19.72 34.54
C GLN A 236 23.43 20.14 35.57
N ALA A 237 22.34 19.38 35.69
CA ALA A 237 21.34 19.56 36.73
C ALA A 237 21.95 19.46 38.13
N PHE A 238 22.81 18.47 38.37
CA PHE A 238 23.52 18.33 39.65
C PHE A 238 24.49 19.47 39.92
N ALA A 239 25.22 19.95 38.90
CA ALA A 239 26.10 21.11 39.02
C ALA A 239 25.32 22.40 39.38
N ALA A 240 24.15 22.61 38.76
CA ALA A 240 23.28 23.75 39.07
C ALA A 240 22.73 23.72 40.50
N ILE A 241 22.30 22.53 40.96
CA ILE A 241 21.87 22.31 42.36
C ILE A 241 23.01 22.59 43.33
N ALA A 242 24.22 22.07 43.05
CA ALA A 242 25.40 22.29 43.87
C ALA A 242 25.77 23.78 43.95
N ALA A 243 25.72 24.51 42.83
CA ALA A 243 26.00 25.94 42.78
C ALA A 243 24.97 26.76 43.59
N CYS A 244 23.69 26.40 43.56
CA CYS A 244 22.65 27.04 44.37
C CYS A 244 22.86 26.80 45.88
N THR A 245 23.30 25.60 46.28
CA THR A 245 23.60 25.29 47.69
C THR A 245 24.82 26.04 48.22
N CYS A 246 25.78 26.40 47.37
CA CYS A 246 26.99 27.12 47.78
C CYS A 246 26.76 28.63 47.99
N ASN A 247 25.74 29.23 47.36
CA ASN A 247 25.49 30.69 47.41
C ASN A 247 24.44 31.11 48.45
N SER A 248 23.77 30.18 49.12
CA SER A 248 22.85 30.49 50.21
C SER A 248 23.61 30.51 51.55
N LYS A 249 23.83 31.69 52.13
CA LYS A 249 24.31 31.86 53.53
C LYS A 249 23.36 31.28 54.61
N ALA A 250 22.29 30.61 54.22
CA ALA A 250 21.27 30.02 55.09
C ALA A 250 21.24 28.47 55.09
N PHE A 251 22.15 27.81 54.38
CA PHE A 251 22.34 26.37 54.48
C PHE A 251 23.71 26.11 55.11
N ASP A 252 23.73 25.59 56.34
CA ASP A 252 24.93 24.92 56.84
C ASP A 252 25.27 23.83 55.83
N ALA A 253 26.51 23.91 55.33
CA ALA A 253 27.00 23.12 54.21
C ALA A 253 26.63 21.64 54.33
N PHE A 254 26.11 21.07 53.26
CA PHE A 254 26.06 19.62 53.09
C PHE A 254 27.47 19.08 53.38
N THR A 255 27.61 18.28 54.43
CA THR A 255 28.93 17.81 54.86
C THR A 255 29.56 16.94 53.76
N PRO A 256 30.89 16.98 53.57
CA PRO A 256 31.59 16.22 52.51
C PRO A 256 31.29 14.71 52.52
N ASP A 257 30.83 14.17 53.65
CA ASP A 257 30.46 12.77 53.85
C ASP A 257 29.13 12.36 53.18
N ALA A 258 28.35 13.32 52.69
CA ALA A 258 27.09 13.07 51.98
C ALA A 258 27.26 12.87 50.46
N LEU A 259 28.43 13.22 49.90
CA LEU A 259 28.75 13.02 48.49
C LEU A 259 28.74 11.53 48.06
N PRO A 260 29.35 10.60 48.83
CA PRO A 260 29.28 9.16 48.51
C PRO A 260 27.86 8.60 48.58
N ALA A 261 27.02 9.13 49.46
CA ALA A 261 25.61 8.72 49.58
C ALA A 261 24.79 9.20 48.36
N LEU A 262 25.04 10.41 47.87
CA LEU A 262 24.50 10.92 46.60
C LEU A 262 25.02 10.12 45.40
N GLN A 263 26.31 9.79 45.37
CA GLN A 263 26.93 8.96 44.30
C GLN A 263 26.34 7.55 44.27
N SER A 264 26.07 6.95 45.44
CA SER A 264 25.40 5.66 45.57
C SER A 264 23.91 5.71 45.19
N LEU A 265 23.26 6.87 45.35
CA LEU A 265 21.91 7.13 44.87
C LEU A 265 21.90 7.30 43.35
N ILE A 266 22.93 7.92 42.77
CA ILE A 266 23.17 8.07 41.33
C ILE A 266 23.41 6.71 40.66
N ASP A 267 24.24 5.86 41.26
CA ASP A 267 24.53 4.52 40.73
C ASP A 267 23.32 3.58 40.84
N ARG A 268 22.47 3.78 41.85
CA ARG A 268 21.18 3.08 41.99
C ARG A 268 20.06 3.64 41.09
N ALA A 269 20.12 4.93 40.75
CA ALA A 269 19.19 5.56 39.82
C ALA A 269 19.47 5.18 38.36
N ARG A 270 20.74 4.96 38.01
CA ARG A 270 21.16 4.45 36.71
C ARG A 270 20.65 3.02 36.43
N SER A 271 20.23 2.29 37.45
CA SER A 271 19.78 0.89 37.34
C SER A 271 18.26 0.68 37.44
N PHE A 272 17.45 1.74 37.64
CA PHE A 272 15.99 1.64 37.75
C PHE A 272 15.22 2.83 37.14
N ASP A 273 13.93 2.60 36.85
CA ASP A 273 12.96 3.52 36.22
C ASP A 273 12.97 4.96 36.79
N LEU A 274 13.10 5.95 35.90
CA LEU A 274 13.31 7.39 36.16
C LEU A 274 12.17 8.05 36.95
N SER A 275 10.97 7.45 36.97
CA SER A 275 9.80 7.91 37.73
C SER A 275 10.07 7.95 39.26
N ALA A 276 10.87 7.02 39.77
CA ALA A 276 11.22 6.91 41.19
C ALA A 276 12.21 8.00 41.65
N LEU A 277 13.03 8.53 40.73
CA LEU A 277 14.04 9.55 41.02
C LEU A 277 13.42 10.95 41.18
N SER A 278 12.49 11.30 40.28
CA SER A 278 11.66 12.51 40.38
C SER A 278 10.94 12.59 41.73
N THR A 279 10.35 11.47 42.14
CA THR A 279 9.67 11.32 43.43
C THR A 279 10.61 11.51 44.62
N HIS A 280 11.83 10.93 44.58
CA HIS A 280 12.83 11.12 45.63
C HIS A 280 13.35 12.56 45.74
N ILE A 281 13.54 13.25 44.60
CA ILE A 281 13.98 14.66 44.58
C ILE A 281 12.86 15.60 45.07
N LEU A 282 11.60 15.35 44.70
CA LEU A 282 10.43 16.05 45.23
C LEU A 282 10.26 15.82 46.74
N CYS A 283 10.49 14.60 47.21
CA CYS A 283 10.51 14.26 48.63
C CYS A 283 11.60 15.04 49.37
N LEU A 284 12.82 15.13 48.82
CA LEU A 284 13.92 15.91 49.41
C LEU A 284 13.59 17.41 49.52
N LYS A 285 12.94 18.02 48.51
CA LYS A 285 12.43 19.41 48.60
C LYS A 285 11.38 19.57 49.71
N ARG A 286 10.57 18.54 49.99
CA ARG A 286 9.52 18.54 51.03
C ARG A 286 10.04 18.36 52.46
N TYR A 287 11.27 17.86 52.64
CA TYR A 287 11.93 17.74 53.96
C TYR A 287 12.61 19.03 54.43
N VAL A 288 12.85 20.00 53.54
CA VAL A 288 13.46 21.30 53.87
C VAL A 288 12.68 22.09 54.94
N PRO A 289 11.34 22.17 54.91
CA PRO A 289 10.57 22.85 55.96
C PRO A 289 10.56 22.10 57.30
N VAL A 290 10.62 20.76 57.27
CA VAL A 290 10.65 19.91 58.48
C VAL A 290 11.98 20.06 59.22
N ALA A 291 13.09 20.12 58.48
CA ALA A 291 14.41 20.38 59.05
C ALA A 291 14.49 21.78 59.71
N ARG A 292 13.83 22.79 59.13
CA ARG A 292 13.74 24.16 59.71
C ARG A 292 12.99 24.21 61.05
N GLY A 293 11.98 23.36 61.25
CA GLY A 293 11.17 23.33 62.48
C GLY A 293 11.86 22.70 63.69
N LEU A 294 12.85 21.83 63.48
CA LEU A 294 13.52 21.08 64.55
C LEU A 294 14.78 21.78 65.10
N SER A 295 15.33 22.76 64.38
CA SER A 295 16.55 23.48 64.80
C SER A 295 16.42 24.29 66.10
N PRO A 296 15.30 24.99 66.39
CA PRO A 296 15.15 25.72 67.65
C PRO A 296 15.11 24.79 68.87
N SER A 297 14.41 23.66 68.76
CA SER A 297 14.27 22.66 69.82
C SER A 297 15.59 21.98 70.17
N LEU A 298 16.42 21.69 69.16
CA LEU A 298 17.76 21.14 69.37
C LEU A 298 18.75 22.15 70.00
N ARG A 299 18.57 23.44 69.71
CA ARG A 299 19.37 24.52 70.32
C ARG A 299 19.03 24.68 71.80
N ALA A 300 17.73 24.67 72.13
CA ALA A 300 17.25 24.73 73.51
C ALA A 300 17.73 23.51 74.34
N LEU A 301 17.66 22.30 73.78
CA LEU A 301 18.14 21.09 74.44
C LEU A 301 19.65 21.12 74.72
N ARG A 302 20.46 21.62 73.78
CA ARG A 302 21.91 21.76 73.98
C ARG A 302 22.27 22.82 75.01
N GLN A 303 21.51 23.91 75.08
CA GLN A 303 21.69 24.97 76.08
C GLN A 303 21.38 24.43 77.49
N PHE A 304 20.25 23.73 77.65
CA PHE A 304 19.83 23.11 78.90
C PHE A 304 20.87 22.11 79.44
N LEU A 305 21.40 21.23 78.58
CA LEU A 305 22.43 20.26 78.96
C LEU A 305 23.79 20.90 79.30
N LYS A 306 24.05 22.11 78.81
CA LYS A 306 25.25 22.90 79.17
C LYS A 306 25.10 23.57 80.54
N GLU A 307 23.91 24.05 80.85
CA GLU A 307 23.61 24.73 82.10
C GLU A 307 23.42 23.75 83.26
N HIS A 308 23.13 22.47 82.97
CA HIS A 308 22.90 21.42 83.97
C HIS A 308 23.80 20.20 83.69
N PRO A 309 25.13 20.33 83.83
CA PRO A 309 26.03 19.20 83.71
C PRO A 309 25.75 18.20 84.85
N LYS A 310 25.76 16.91 84.54
CA LYS A 310 25.56 15.84 85.54
C LYS A 310 26.64 15.94 86.62
N GLU A 311 26.24 16.19 87.87
CA GLU A 311 27.05 15.79 89.02
C GLU A 311 26.93 14.25 89.15
N GLU A 312 28.05 13.59 89.46
CA GLU A 312 28.28 12.12 89.30
C GLU A 312 27.16 11.21 89.81
#